data_AF-A0A965AWK0-F1
#
_entry.id   AF-A0A965AWK0-F1
#
_cell.length_a   1.000
_cell.length_b   1.000
_cell.length_c   1.000
_cell.angle_alpha   90.00
_cell.angle_beta   90.00
_cell.angle_gamma   90.00
#
_symmetry.space_group_name_H-M   'P 1'
#
loop_
_entity.id
_entity.type
_entity.pdbx_description
1 polymer ?
#
loop_
_entity_poly.entity_id
_entity_poly.type
_entity_poly.pdbx_seq_one_letter_code
_entity_poly.pdbx_strand_id
1 'polypeptide(L)'
;MTERLPHEKGFHVSWDQLHRDARALAWRLDGQGPDAGAWKAVVAITRGGMAPAMIIARELDIRMVDTISVKSYNHQTQSEPRIIKSPDMDI
;
A
#
# COMPACT_ATOMS: atom_id res chain seq x y z
N MET A 1 -16.33 -22.42 -21.22
CA MET A 1 -15.66 -22.52 -19.91
C MET A 1 -15.55 -21.10 -19.38
N THR A 2 -16.33 -20.75 -18.36
CA THR A 2 -16.31 -19.42 -17.75
C THR A 2 -14.99 -19.29 -16.99
N GLU A 3 -14.04 -18.53 -17.54
CA GLU A 3 -12.80 -18.21 -16.83
C GLU A 3 -13.16 -17.41 -15.59
N ARG A 4 -13.06 -18.06 -14.43
CA ARG A 4 -13.30 -17.39 -13.17
C ARG A 4 -12.25 -16.30 -12.97
N LEU A 5 -12.69 -15.08 -12.69
CA LEU A 5 -11.81 -13.96 -12.39
C LEU A 5 -10.95 -14.30 -11.15
N PRO A 6 -9.71 -13.81 -11.02
CA PRO A 6 -8.81 -14.21 -9.94
C PRO A 6 -9.38 -14.05 -8.52
N HIS A 7 -10.31 -13.10 -8.30
CA HIS A 7 -10.98 -12.91 -7.01
C HIS A 7 -12.02 -13.99 -6.67
N GLU A 8 -12.47 -14.78 -7.66
CA GLU A 8 -13.35 -15.93 -7.48
C GLU A 8 -12.60 -17.20 -7.04
N LYS A 9 -11.26 -17.17 -7.08
CA LYS A 9 -10.38 -18.08 -6.33
C LYS A 9 -10.01 -17.37 -5.03
N GLY A 10 -10.89 -17.42 -4.02
CA GLY A 10 -10.71 -16.69 -2.77
C GLY A 10 -9.37 -16.99 -2.10
N PHE A 11 -8.41 -16.09 -2.23
CA PHE A 11 -7.19 -16.11 -1.43
C PHE A 11 -7.47 -15.36 -0.14
N HIS A 12 -7.90 -16.10 0.87
CA HIS A 12 -8.24 -15.54 2.17
C HIS A 12 -6.97 -15.34 3.01
N VAL A 13 -6.69 -14.08 3.34
CA VAL A 13 -5.61 -13.69 4.25
C VAL A 13 -6.23 -13.36 5.59
N SER A 14 -5.78 -14.01 6.67
CA SER A 14 -6.24 -13.65 8.02
C SER A 14 -5.66 -12.31 8.43
N TRP A 15 -6.31 -11.65 9.39
CA TRP A 15 -5.82 -10.39 9.93
C TRP A 15 -4.42 -10.55 10.57
N ASP A 16 -4.20 -11.64 11.29
CA ASP A 16 -2.90 -11.97 11.88
C ASP A 16 -1.83 -12.19 10.81
N GLN A 17 -2.17 -12.80 9.68
CA GLN A 17 -1.25 -12.98 8.57
C GLN A 17 -0.86 -11.62 7.96
N LEU A 18 -1.82 -10.74 7.70
CA LEU A 18 -1.55 -9.38 7.21
C LEU A 18 -0.60 -8.62 8.15
N HIS A 19 -0.84 -8.70 9.47
CA HIS A 19 0.04 -8.08 10.46
C HIS A 19 1.46 -8.64 10.42
N ARG A 20 1.61 -9.97 10.41
CA ARG A 20 2.93 -10.60 10.35
C ARG A 20 3.69 -10.23 9.09
N ASP A 21 3.02 -10.25 7.94
CA ASP A 21 3.65 -9.93 6.66
C ASP A 21 4.04 -8.45 6.57
N ALA A 22 3.20 -7.54 7.06
CA ALA A 22 3.54 -6.12 7.12
C ALA A 22 4.74 -5.83 8.04
N ARG A 23 4.83 -6.49 9.20
CA ARG A 23 6.00 -6.39 10.09
C ARG A 23 7.27 -6.96 9.46
N ALA A 24 7.16 -8.13 8.84
CA ALA A 24 8.28 -8.75 8.14
C ALA A 24 8.78 -7.86 6.99
N LEU A 25 7.87 -7.19 6.27
CA LEU A 25 8.23 -6.19 5.26
C LEU A 25 8.93 -4.98 5.88
N ALA A 26 8.40 -4.45 6.99
CA ALA A 26 9.04 -3.33 7.70
C ALA A 26 10.49 -3.65 8.07
N TRP A 27 10.78 -4.83 8.64
CA TRP A 27 12.15 -5.23 8.95
C TRP A 27 13.07 -5.33 7.73
N ARG A 28 12.52 -5.71 6.57
CA ARG A 28 13.29 -5.75 5.33
C ARG A 28 13.56 -4.36 4.75
N LEU A 29 12.73 -3.38 5.09
CA LEU A 29 12.87 -1.98 4.69
C LEU A 29 13.68 -1.15 5.68
N ASP A 30 13.88 -1.64 6.90
CA ASP A 30 14.64 -0.93 7.93
C ASP A 30 16.07 -0.65 7.47
N GLY A 31 16.51 0.60 7.63
CA GLY A 31 17.79 1.09 7.14
C GLY A 31 17.96 1.15 5.60
N GLN A 32 16.91 0.84 4.82
CA GLN A 32 16.95 0.90 3.35
C GLN A 32 16.47 2.25 2.78
N GLY A 33 16.08 3.18 3.64
CA GLY A 33 15.61 4.50 3.21
C GLY A 33 16.71 5.36 2.60
N PRO A 34 16.34 6.42 1.88
CA PRO A 34 17.25 7.52 1.56
C PRO A 34 17.87 8.13 2.83
N ASP A 35 18.84 9.03 2.70
CA ASP A 35 19.39 9.78 3.83
C ASP A 35 19.91 8.89 4.98
N ALA A 36 20.84 7.99 4.65
CA ALA A 36 21.44 7.03 5.58
C ALA A 36 20.44 6.02 6.19
N GLY A 37 19.44 5.61 5.42
CA GLY A 37 18.50 4.55 5.81
C GLY A 37 17.17 5.07 6.37
N ALA A 38 16.97 6.39 6.42
CA ALA A 38 15.82 7.03 7.05
C ALA A 38 14.68 7.30 6.05
N TRP A 39 13.60 6.55 6.18
CA TRP A 39 12.35 6.82 5.47
C TRP A 39 11.63 8.02 6.08
N LYS A 40 11.18 8.96 5.23
CA LYS A 40 10.48 10.19 5.68
C LYS A 40 8.96 10.01 5.80
N ALA A 41 8.38 9.23 4.89
CA ALA A 41 6.93 9.07 4.81
C ALA A 41 6.54 7.70 4.21
N VAL A 42 5.30 7.29 4.47
CA VAL A 42 4.63 6.17 3.80
C VAL A 42 3.41 6.72 3.05
N VAL A 43 3.32 6.46 1.75
CA VAL A 43 2.16 6.86 0.93
C VAL A 43 1.33 5.63 0.57
N ALA A 44 0.13 5.52 1.14
CA ALA A 44 -0.77 4.41 0.93
C ALA A 44 -1.65 4.60 -0.32
N ILE A 45 -1.68 3.61 -1.22
CA ILE A 45 -2.68 3.58 -2.29
C ILE A 45 -4.03 3.22 -1.68
N THR A 46 -4.98 4.14 -1.78
CA THR A 46 -6.30 3.98 -1.19
C THR A 46 -7.18 3.00 -1.98
N ARG A 47 -8.06 2.24 -1.31
CA ARG A 47 -8.25 2.17 0.15
C ARG A 47 -7.48 1.03 0.82
N GLY A 48 -7.26 -0.07 0.09
CA GLY A 48 -6.70 -1.31 0.66
C GLY A 48 -5.29 -1.18 1.24
N GLY A 49 -4.48 -0.21 0.76
CA GLY A 49 -3.12 -0.01 1.24
C GLY A 49 -3.02 0.61 2.63
N MET A 50 -4.10 1.19 3.19
CA MET A 50 -4.04 1.94 4.45
C MET A 50 -3.66 1.05 5.64
N ALA A 51 -4.26 -0.14 5.76
CA ALA A 51 -3.98 -1.05 6.87
C ALA A 51 -2.50 -1.49 6.94
N PRO A 52 -1.90 -2.05 5.87
CA PRO A 52 -0.48 -2.42 5.90
C PRO A 52 0.44 -1.19 6.01
N ALA A 53 0.10 -0.05 5.38
CA ALA A 53 0.90 1.17 5.49
C ALA A 53 1.01 1.67 6.94
N MET A 54 -0.09 1.66 7.70
CA MET A 54 -0.08 2.05 9.11
C MET A 54 0.78 1.12 9.97
N ILE A 55 0.76 -0.19 9.69
CA ILE A 55 1.59 -1.16 10.42
C ILE A 55 3.07 -0.89 10.12
N ILE A 56 3.43 -0.77 8.83
CA ILE A 56 4.81 -0.53 8.41
C ILE A 56 5.34 0.79 8.98
N ALA A 57 4.56 1.86 8.89
CA ALA A 57 4.94 3.17 9.42
C ALA A 57 5.22 3.11 10.92
N ARG A 58 4.39 2.37 11.68
CA ARG A 58 4.61 2.18 13.12
C ARG A 58 5.88 1.39 13.43
N GLU A 59 6.16 0.32 12.69
CA GLU A 59 7.35 -0.51 12.93
C GLU A 59 8.65 0.21 12.56
N LEU A 60 8.61 1.12 11.58
CA LEU A 60 9.76 1.93 11.13
C LEU A 60 9.86 3.30 11.84
N ASP A 61 9.00 3.58 12.82
CA ASP A 61 8.86 4.90 13.49
C ASP A 61 8.68 6.08 12.51
N ILE A 62 7.99 5.85 11.40
CA ILE A 62 7.66 6.88 10.41
C ILE A 62 6.37 7.59 10.84
N ARG A 63 6.47 8.88 11.14
CA ARG A 63 5.33 9.69 11.60
C ARG A 63 4.41 10.16 10.48
N MET A 64 4.95 10.29 9.27
CA MET A 64 4.19 10.80 8.13
C MET A 64 3.59 9.65 7.33
N VAL A 65 2.26 9.52 7.40
CA VAL A 65 1.49 8.61 6.56
C VAL A 65 0.51 9.42 5.76
N ASP A 66 0.60 9.33 4.44
CA ASP A 66 -0.33 9.97 3.52
C ASP A 66 -0.92 8.93 2.55
N THR A 67 -1.75 9.39 1.64
CA THR A 67 -2.54 8.59 0.74
C THR A 67 -2.47 9.12 -0.68
N ILE A 68 -2.55 8.22 -1.64
CA ILE A 68 -2.81 8.54 -3.04
C ILE A 68 -4.05 7.77 -3.49
N SER A 69 -4.86 8.40 -4.33
CA SER A 69 -6.01 7.75 -4.94
C SER A 69 -5.91 7.84 -6.44
N VAL A 70 -6.00 6.69 -7.10
CA VAL A 70 -5.83 6.54 -8.55
C VAL A 70 -7.02 5.79 -9.12
N LYS A 71 -7.55 6.29 -10.23
CA LYS A 71 -8.60 5.64 -11.01
C LYS A 71 -8.03 5.24 -12.37
N SER A 72 -8.02 3.95 -12.68
CA SER A 72 -7.55 3.41 -13.96
C SER A 72 -8.55 2.43 -14.62
N TYR A 73 -9.74 2.26 -14.04
CA TYR A 73 -10.75 1.33 -14.53
C TYR A 73 -12.09 2.03 -14.75
N ASN A 74 -12.68 1.78 -15.92
CA ASN A 74 -14.10 2.00 -16.18
C ASN A 74 -14.72 0.69 -16.67
N HIS A 75 -15.41 -0.02 -15.76
CA HIS A 75 -16.04 -1.33 -15.98
C HIS A 75 -15.11 -2.43 -16.51
N GLN A 76 -14.80 -2.42 -17.81
CA GLN A 76 -14.00 -3.45 -18.50
C GLN A 76 -12.85 -2.85 -19.31
N THR A 77 -12.74 -1.52 -19.41
CA THR A 77 -11.68 -0.85 -20.15
C THR A 77 -10.70 -0.24 -19.16
N GLN A 78 -9.45 -0.71 -19.21
CA GLN A 78 -8.36 -0.04 -18.52
C GLN A 78 -8.08 1.28 -19.24
N SER A 79 -8.32 2.38 -18.55
CA SER A 79 -7.99 3.72 -19.03
C SER A 79 -6.61 4.12 -18.54
N GLU A 80 -6.08 5.21 -19.08
CA GLU A 80 -4.92 5.87 -18.47
C GLU A 80 -5.21 6.15 -16.98
N PRO A 81 -4.25 5.84 -16.07
CA PRO A 81 -4.38 6.14 -14.67
C PRO A 81 -4.54 7.64 -14.45
N ARG A 82 -5.60 8.03 -13.73
CA ARG A 82 -5.80 9.41 -13.29
C ARG A 82 -5.70 9.49 -11.78
N ILE A 83 -4.85 10.37 -11.29
CA ILE A 83 -4.80 10.72 -9.88
C ILE A 83 -6.05 11.52 -9.54
N ILE A 84 -6.80 11.07 -8.53
CA ILE A 84 -8.00 11.76 -8.03
C ILE A 84 -7.78 12.37 -6.65
N LYS A 85 -6.76 11.91 -5.92
CA LYS A 85 -6.23 12.56 -4.70
C LYS A 85 -4.72 12.38 -4.70
N SER A 86 -3.98 13.49 -4.66
CA SER A 86 -2.52 13.50 -4.54
C SER A 86 -2.10 13.45 -3.07
N PRO A 87 -0.95 12.85 -2.75
CA PRO A 87 -0.31 13.12 -1.48
C PRO A 87 0.13 14.59 -1.40
N ASP A 88 0.41 15.05 -0.19
CA ASP A 88 1.11 16.31 0.03
C ASP A 88 2.50 16.23 -0.62
N MET A 89 2.79 17.21 -1.49
CA MET A 89 4.01 17.24 -2.31
C MET A 89 5.13 18.04 -1.64
N ASP A 90 4.82 18.74 -0.54
CA ASP A 90 5.79 19.51 0.23
C ASP A 90 6.44 18.67 1.35
N ILE A 91 6.05 17.39 1.44
CA ILE A 91 6.54 16.38 2.39
C ILE A 91 7.72 15.58 1.80
#